data_AF-A0A561E8Y6-F1
#
_entry.id   AF-A0A561E8Y6-F1
#
_cell.length_a   1.000
_cell.length_b   1.000
_cell.length_c   1.000
_cell.angle_alpha   90.00
_cell.angle_beta   90.00
_cell.angle_gamma   90.00
#
_symmetry.space_group_name_H-M   'P 1'
#
loop_
_entity.id
_entity.type
_entity.pdbx_description
1 polymer ?
#
loop_
_entity_poly.entity_id
_entity_poly.type
_entity_poly.pdbx_seq_one_letter_code
_entity_poly.pdbx_strand_id
1 'polypeptide(L)'
;MSHYLDRGEMTHRLADSKWREVDVSPQVGSTNAELLADPRPWRALITDHQTEGRGRMDRDWVAPSGVSVAMSATLPLPGDPTRWGWVPLLVGAAVRRALRRLTPTEISLKWPNDVLARSGPGQDWGKLAGILCTATGGEQPTVVVGIGINVHQSLEQLPVPTATSLKLCGADLRCEDIVVEILRELERVSGEWASPAGDDAYRAACLTIGQQVRVELAGDEVATGRAIDVDVMGRLLVDTAEGLVPHAAGDVVHVRPAAARLREEPEPAPVPQDRAAFVDALEARLLGGPRSLRRAEVAAATGVTPEQTRRFWRAMGFVNAREEDVAFTEADVQALRTVESVIANGQLDETTSLGLARAVGRSTDRLAMWSLQLITDMMSGDQGLGVDSGIAQVSAERAVELADDLAPLITYVWRRNLAVAISRMIADSEPESHIGVVRTVGFADLVSFTQLVRQLSERELATLVLRFESLASDVVSTHGGAVVKTVGDEVLFSHTSVEGAARIAFDLLDQAAADDLIPRMRVGLATGRVLARLGDIYGTTVNRASRLTTAADPGTVLADSDVAAALEGSPQVHAVAREEISLPGIGTITPWVLSNRGGQLLSAP
;
A
#
# COMPACT_ATOMS: atom_id res chain seq x y z
N MET A 1 6.76 38.23 -7.28
CA MET A 1 6.00 38.82 -6.15
C MET A 1 4.99 37.76 -5.73
N SER A 2 5.06 37.31 -4.48
CA SER A 2 4.24 36.22 -3.94
C SER A 2 2.75 36.61 -4.03
N HIS A 3 1.99 35.88 -4.85
CA HIS A 3 0.54 36.03 -4.94
C HIS A 3 -0.09 35.45 -3.68
N TYR A 4 -0.08 36.23 -2.61
CA TYR A 4 -0.90 35.94 -1.44
C TYR A 4 -2.37 36.13 -1.80
N LEU A 5 -3.21 35.18 -1.39
CA LEU A 5 -4.66 35.33 -1.35
C LEU A 5 -5.01 36.63 -0.59
N ASP A 6 -5.72 37.55 -1.25
CA ASP A 6 -6.06 38.83 -0.64
C ASP A 6 -7.33 38.74 0.23
N ARG A 7 -7.13 38.63 1.55
CA ARG A 7 -8.22 38.64 2.55
C ARG A 7 -9.09 39.89 2.46
N GLY A 8 -8.49 41.07 2.27
CA GLY A 8 -9.18 42.35 2.25
C GLY A 8 -10.11 42.44 1.04
N GLU A 9 -9.63 42.03 -0.13
CA GLU A 9 -10.43 41.95 -1.35
C GLU A 9 -11.62 41.00 -1.18
N MET A 10 -11.38 39.77 -0.69
CA MET A 10 -12.44 38.78 -0.51
C MET A 10 -13.49 39.25 0.49
N THR A 11 -13.06 39.81 1.62
CA THR A 11 -13.97 40.37 2.65
C THR A 11 -14.81 41.50 2.06
N HIS A 12 -14.21 42.39 1.27
CA HIS A 12 -14.92 43.49 0.63
C HIS A 12 -15.97 42.98 -0.39
N ARG A 13 -15.62 42.00 -1.23
CA ARG A 13 -16.51 41.41 -2.24
C ARG A 13 -17.66 40.59 -1.65
N LEU A 14 -17.53 40.19 -0.39
CA LEU A 14 -18.51 39.40 0.37
C LEU A 14 -19.21 40.24 1.45
N ALA A 15 -19.05 41.58 1.45
CA ALA A 15 -19.63 42.45 2.48
C ALA A 15 -21.17 42.37 2.57
N ASP A 16 -21.85 42.15 1.45
CA ASP A 16 -23.32 42.00 1.37
C ASP A 16 -23.79 40.54 1.52
N SER A 17 -22.89 39.62 1.89
CA SER A 17 -23.18 38.19 2.04
C SER A 17 -23.34 37.80 3.51
N LYS A 18 -23.73 36.54 3.77
CA LYS A 18 -23.78 36.03 5.14
C LYS A 18 -22.41 35.74 5.75
N TRP A 19 -21.34 35.68 4.95
CA TRP A 19 -19.99 35.35 5.40
C TRP A 19 -19.41 36.44 6.28
N ARG A 20 -19.45 36.23 7.61
CA ARG A 20 -19.06 37.24 8.61
C ARG A 20 -17.57 37.23 8.91
N GLU A 21 -16.94 36.06 8.79
CA GLU A 21 -15.53 35.86 9.10
C GLU A 21 -14.89 35.09 7.94
N VAL A 22 -14.18 35.82 7.07
CA VAL A 22 -13.36 35.25 6.00
C VAL A 22 -11.90 35.45 6.37
N ASP A 23 -11.24 34.35 6.71
CA ASP A 23 -9.84 34.30 7.12
C ASP A 23 -8.99 33.64 6.05
N VAL A 24 -7.75 34.14 5.92
CA VAL A 24 -6.75 33.61 5.02
C VAL A 24 -5.51 33.28 5.84
N SER A 25 -5.04 32.04 5.74
CA SER A 25 -3.78 31.62 6.35
C SER A 25 -2.71 31.35 5.30
N PRO A 26 -1.48 31.88 5.49
CA PRO A 26 -0.29 31.47 4.74
C PRO A 26 -0.06 29.96 4.65
N GLN A 27 -0.36 29.27 5.74
CA GLN A 27 -0.15 27.84 5.90
C GLN A 27 -0.99 27.34 7.06
N VAL A 28 -1.52 26.13 6.96
CA VAL A 28 -2.29 25.48 8.03
C VAL A 28 -2.15 23.96 7.92
N GLY A 29 -2.28 23.24 9.04
CA GLY A 29 -2.36 21.77 9.04
C GLY A 29 -3.55 21.29 8.20
N SER A 30 -4.77 21.61 8.64
CA SER A 30 -6.00 21.32 7.89
C SER A 30 -7.04 22.42 8.11
N THR A 31 -7.54 23.03 7.04
CA THR A 31 -8.61 24.05 7.14
C THR A 31 -9.88 23.46 7.77
N ASN A 32 -10.13 22.16 7.56
CA ASN A 32 -11.26 21.47 8.15
C ASN A 32 -11.08 21.31 9.67
N ALA A 33 -9.88 20.91 10.12
CA ALA A 33 -9.60 20.74 11.54
C ALA A 33 -9.74 22.06 12.31
N GLU A 34 -9.23 23.16 11.75
CA GLU A 34 -9.34 24.49 12.35
C GLU A 34 -10.80 24.94 12.50
N LEU A 35 -11.63 24.77 11.46
CA LEU A 35 -13.04 25.15 11.55
C LEU A 35 -13.88 24.18 12.39
N LEU A 36 -13.44 22.93 12.57
CA LEU A 36 -14.08 21.98 13.48
C LEU A 36 -13.85 22.34 14.96
N ALA A 37 -12.73 23.01 15.28
CA ALA A 37 -12.47 23.49 16.64
C ALA A 37 -13.42 24.62 17.07
N ASP A 38 -13.95 25.40 16.12
CA ASP A 38 -14.95 26.45 16.37
C ASP A 38 -15.99 26.52 15.23
N PRO A 39 -16.97 25.59 15.22
CA PRO A 39 -17.89 25.38 14.10
C PRO A 39 -19.09 26.33 14.15
N ARG A 40 -18.87 27.63 14.33
CA ARG A 40 -19.92 28.65 14.20
C ARG A 40 -20.26 28.83 12.71
N PRO A 41 -21.54 28.85 12.30
CA PRO A 41 -21.92 29.07 10.90
C PRO A 41 -21.37 30.39 10.33
N TRP A 42 -21.19 30.41 9.01
CA TRP A 42 -20.80 31.58 8.23
C TRP A 42 -19.36 32.07 8.43
N ARG A 43 -18.46 31.14 8.74
CA ARG A 43 -17.01 31.33 8.76
C ARG A 43 -16.39 30.62 7.57
N ALA A 44 -15.32 31.18 7.02
CA ALA A 44 -14.53 30.57 5.98
C ALA A 44 -13.04 30.75 6.28
N LEU A 45 -12.27 29.68 6.12
CA LEU A 45 -10.82 29.68 6.23
C LEU A 45 -10.22 29.19 4.92
N ILE A 46 -9.32 29.98 4.34
CA ILE A 46 -8.70 29.70 3.05
C ILE A 46 -7.18 29.68 3.20
N THR A 47 -6.53 28.75 2.51
CA THR A 47 -5.08 28.70 2.36
C THR A 47 -4.72 28.24 0.94
N ASP A 48 -3.53 28.57 0.49
CA ASP A 48 -2.90 27.99 -0.69
C ASP A 48 -1.86 26.90 -0.32
N HIS A 49 -1.64 26.65 0.97
CA HIS A 49 -0.68 25.68 1.47
C HIS A 49 -1.18 24.94 2.72
N GLN A 50 -1.54 23.67 2.52
CA GLN A 50 -2.05 22.79 3.58
C GLN A 50 -1.10 21.61 3.80
N THR A 51 -0.66 21.35 5.03
CA THR A 51 0.38 20.33 5.32
C THR A 51 -0.15 18.98 5.81
N GLU A 52 -1.36 18.95 6.37
CA GLU A 52 -2.01 17.77 6.95
C GLU A 52 -3.46 17.64 6.42
N GLY A 53 -3.63 17.99 5.14
CA GLY A 53 -4.93 18.01 4.50
C GLY A 53 -5.51 16.61 4.35
N ARG A 54 -6.80 16.47 4.63
CA ARG A 54 -7.50 15.19 4.52
C ARG A 54 -8.58 15.22 3.45
N GLY A 55 -8.62 14.15 2.68
CA GLY A 55 -9.76 13.72 1.87
C GLY A 55 -10.64 12.74 2.64
N ARG A 56 -11.57 12.10 1.93
CA ARG A 56 -12.36 11.00 2.49
C ARG A 56 -11.49 9.77 2.75
N MET A 57 -11.88 8.96 3.75
CA MET A 57 -11.19 7.72 4.13
C MET A 57 -9.70 7.95 4.43
N ASP A 58 -9.41 9.04 5.14
CA ASP A 58 -8.06 9.47 5.57
C ASP A 58 -7.00 9.55 4.45
N ARG A 59 -7.41 9.70 3.19
CA ARG A 59 -6.49 9.97 2.09
C ARG A 59 -5.89 11.37 2.23
N ASP A 60 -4.62 11.53 1.93
CA ASP A 60 -3.98 12.84 1.95
C ASP A 60 -4.50 13.77 0.84
N TRP A 61 -4.67 15.05 1.18
CA TRP A 61 -4.90 16.16 0.26
C TRP A 61 -3.89 17.27 0.50
N VAL A 62 -2.73 17.15 -0.13
CA VAL A 62 -1.61 18.10 -0.05
C VAL A 62 -1.23 18.54 -1.45
N ALA A 63 -0.86 19.81 -1.60
CA ALA A 63 -0.37 20.38 -2.84
C ALA A 63 0.74 21.40 -2.56
N PRO A 64 1.65 21.66 -3.52
CA PRO A 64 2.63 22.72 -3.37
C PRO A 64 1.96 24.08 -3.10
N SER A 65 2.66 24.95 -2.36
CA SER A 65 2.17 26.31 -2.06
C SER A 65 1.93 27.11 -3.35
N GLY A 66 0.83 27.86 -3.39
CA GLY A 66 0.51 28.83 -4.44
C GLY A 66 -0.05 28.25 -5.74
N VAL A 67 -0.23 26.92 -5.84
CA VAL A 67 -0.78 26.28 -7.05
C VAL A 67 -2.19 25.71 -6.87
N SER A 68 -2.71 25.66 -5.65
CA SER A 68 -4.03 25.12 -5.32
C SER A 68 -4.77 26.02 -4.35
N VAL A 69 -6.06 25.78 -4.16
CA VAL A 69 -6.85 26.38 -3.10
C VAL A 69 -7.37 25.28 -2.20
N ALA A 70 -7.05 25.36 -0.90
CA ALA A 70 -7.72 24.62 0.14
C ALA A 70 -8.57 25.60 0.96
N MET A 71 -9.87 25.33 1.05
CA MET A 71 -10.79 26.15 1.84
C MET A 71 -11.72 25.28 2.65
N SER A 72 -12.08 25.77 3.83
CA SER A 72 -13.19 25.23 4.59
C SER A 72 -14.20 26.33 4.90
N ALA A 73 -15.48 25.95 4.98
CA ALA A 73 -16.55 26.87 5.28
C ALA A 73 -17.57 26.20 6.22
N THR A 74 -18.06 26.94 7.22
CA THR A 74 -19.10 26.47 8.15
C THR A 74 -20.48 26.94 7.68
N LEU A 75 -21.42 26.00 7.54
CA LEU A 75 -22.79 26.28 7.12
C LEU A 75 -23.79 25.66 8.11
N PRO A 76 -24.98 26.26 8.30
CA PRO A 76 -26.06 25.58 9.02
C PRO A 76 -26.37 24.23 8.37
N LEU A 77 -26.37 23.17 9.17
CA LEU A 77 -26.72 21.82 8.69
C LEU A 77 -28.21 21.77 8.34
N PRO A 78 -28.64 21.01 7.32
CA PRO A 78 -30.06 20.78 7.07
C PRO A 78 -30.75 20.25 8.33
N GLY A 79 -31.88 20.85 8.71
CA GLY A 79 -32.64 20.43 9.89
C GLY A 79 -33.26 19.03 9.76
N ASP A 80 -33.49 18.57 8.52
CA ASP A 80 -33.93 17.21 8.23
C ASP A 80 -32.71 16.28 8.07
N PRO A 81 -32.51 15.29 8.96
CA PRO A 81 -31.39 14.35 8.88
C PRO A 81 -31.35 13.53 7.60
N THR A 82 -32.49 13.30 6.94
CA THR A 82 -32.54 12.57 5.67
C THR A 82 -31.80 13.31 4.55
N ARG A 83 -31.58 14.62 4.70
CA ARG A 83 -30.87 15.47 3.73
C ARG A 83 -29.36 15.52 3.97
N TRP A 84 -28.83 14.91 5.03
CA TRP A 84 -27.40 14.99 5.34
C TRP A 84 -26.53 14.33 4.25
N GLY A 85 -27.00 13.24 3.64
CA GLY A 85 -26.31 12.58 2.52
C GLY A 85 -26.22 13.45 1.26
N TRP A 86 -27.12 14.43 1.10
CA TRP A 86 -27.11 15.39 -0.02
C TRP A 86 -26.13 16.54 0.16
N VAL A 87 -25.65 16.80 1.37
CA VAL A 87 -24.77 17.94 1.66
C VAL A 87 -23.51 17.96 0.77
N PRO A 88 -22.67 16.90 0.70
CA PRO A 88 -21.50 16.90 -0.18
C PRO A 88 -21.86 17.01 -1.67
N LEU A 89 -23.02 16.48 -2.08
CA LEU A 89 -23.49 16.51 -3.46
C LEU A 89 -23.86 17.93 -3.89
N LEU A 90 -24.63 18.63 -3.05
CA LEU A 90 -25.07 20.00 -3.29
C LEU A 90 -23.92 20.99 -3.17
N VAL A 91 -22.93 20.74 -2.31
CA VAL A 91 -21.66 21.46 -2.30
C VAL A 91 -20.94 21.29 -3.63
N GLY A 92 -20.85 20.07 -4.17
CA GLY A 92 -20.29 19.83 -5.50
C GLY A 92 -21.01 20.60 -6.59
N ALA A 93 -22.34 20.61 -6.57
CA ALA A 93 -23.14 21.39 -7.49
C ALA A 93 -22.90 22.91 -7.35
N ALA A 94 -22.67 23.42 -6.12
CA ALA A 94 -22.30 24.81 -5.87
C ALA A 94 -20.94 25.15 -6.51
N VAL A 95 -19.92 24.32 -6.26
CA VAL A 95 -18.58 24.50 -6.85
C VAL A 95 -18.65 24.48 -8.37
N ARG A 96 -19.39 23.54 -8.95
CA ARG A 96 -19.62 23.48 -10.40
C ARG A 96 -20.28 24.77 -10.92
N ARG A 97 -21.31 25.27 -10.25
CA ARG A 97 -22.03 26.48 -10.69
C ARG A 97 -21.13 27.72 -10.60
N ALA A 98 -20.32 27.83 -9.54
CA ALA A 98 -19.33 28.89 -9.39
C ALA A 98 -18.31 28.86 -10.53
N LEU A 99 -17.68 27.71 -10.78
CA LEU A 99 -16.66 27.58 -11.82
C LEU A 99 -17.21 27.83 -13.23
N ARG A 100 -18.42 27.35 -13.55
CA ARG A 100 -19.06 27.59 -14.85
C ARG A 100 -19.39 29.06 -15.13
N ARG A 101 -19.43 29.92 -14.11
CA ARG A 101 -19.58 31.38 -14.29
C ARG A 101 -18.25 32.05 -14.63
N LEU A 102 -17.14 31.45 -14.19
CA LEU A 102 -15.80 32.02 -14.32
C LEU A 102 -15.07 31.53 -15.57
N THR A 103 -15.41 30.33 -16.07
CA THR A 103 -14.72 29.73 -17.22
C THR A 103 -15.68 28.97 -18.15
N PRO A 104 -15.42 28.93 -19.47
CA PRO A 104 -16.10 28.03 -20.40
C PRO A 104 -15.67 26.56 -20.26
N THR A 105 -14.67 26.24 -19.44
CA THR A 105 -14.23 24.86 -19.16
C THR A 105 -15.43 23.98 -18.81
N GLU A 106 -15.47 22.78 -19.37
CA GLU A 106 -16.52 21.83 -19.06
C GLU A 106 -16.30 21.26 -17.66
N ILE A 107 -17.28 21.50 -16.76
CA ILE A 107 -17.26 21.04 -15.37
C ILE A 107 -18.44 20.09 -15.13
N SER A 108 -18.16 18.93 -14.54
CA SER A 108 -19.16 17.93 -14.16
C SER A 108 -18.91 17.39 -12.76
N LEU A 109 -19.77 16.50 -12.30
CA LEU A 109 -19.71 15.91 -10.96
C LEU A 109 -19.52 14.42 -11.05
N LYS A 110 -18.85 13.83 -10.06
CA LYS A 110 -18.79 12.39 -9.85
C LYS A 110 -19.15 12.12 -8.39
N TRP A 111 -20.15 11.27 -8.21
CA TRP A 111 -20.58 10.85 -6.88
C TRP A 111 -19.45 10.09 -6.17
N PRO A 112 -19.22 10.31 -4.86
CA PRO A 112 -20.01 11.17 -3.97
C PRO A 112 -19.45 12.59 -3.78
N ASN A 113 -18.22 12.90 -4.20
CA ASN A 113 -17.54 14.11 -3.71
C ASN A 113 -16.48 14.70 -4.66
N ASP A 114 -16.48 14.29 -5.93
CA ASP A 114 -15.49 14.73 -6.90
C ASP A 114 -16.12 15.74 -7.87
N VAL A 115 -15.43 16.85 -8.11
CA VAL A 115 -15.71 17.77 -9.22
C VAL A 115 -14.72 17.45 -10.34
N LEU A 116 -15.23 17.26 -11.55
CA LEU A 116 -14.44 16.87 -12.72
C LEU A 116 -14.36 18.02 -13.72
N ALA A 117 -13.26 18.10 -14.45
CA ALA A 117 -13.07 19.05 -15.55
C ALA A 117 -12.44 18.37 -16.76
N ARG A 118 -12.71 18.91 -17.95
CA ARG A 118 -12.00 18.55 -19.18
C ARG A 118 -11.74 19.77 -20.05
N SER A 119 -10.65 19.73 -20.81
CA SER A 119 -10.18 20.85 -21.65
C SER A 119 -11.05 21.08 -22.89
N GLY A 120 -11.92 20.13 -23.25
CA GLY A 120 -12.89 20.28 -24.33
C GLY A 120 -13.56 18.95 -24.74
N PRO A 121 -14.45 18.98 -25.76
CA PRO A 121 -15.10 17.79 -26.28
C PRO A 121 -14.09 16.74 -26.76
N GLY A 122 -14.30 15.48 -26.37
CA GLY A 122 -13.42 14.37 -26.73
C GLY A 122 -12.14 14.24 -25.89
N GLN A 123 -11.92 15.12 -24.91
CA GLN A 123 -10.90 14.94 -23.88
C GLN A 123 -11.46 14.19 -22.66
N ASP A 124 -10.58 13.50 -21.96
CA ASP A 124 -10.92 12.76 -20.74
C ASP A 124 -11.27 13.70 -19.58
N TRP A 125 -12.17 13.22 -18.71
CA TRP A 125 -12.52 13.92 -17.48
C TRP A 125 -11.47 13.66 -16.41
N GLY A 126 -10.85 14.72 -15.92
CA GLY A 126 -9.92 14.66 -14.79
C GLY A 126 -10.55 15.18 -13.50
N LYS A 127 -10.10 14.67 -12.35
CA LYS A 127 -10.50 15.18 -11.03
C LYS A 127 -9.92 16.57 -10.78
N LEU A 128 -10.79 17.56 -10.68
CA LEU A 128 -10.43 18.97 -10.46
C LEU A 128 -10.48 19.36 -8.97
N ALA A 129 -11.50 18.90 -8.26
CA ALA A 129 -11.66 19.22 -6.84
C ALA A 129 -12.21 18.04 -6.04
N GLY A 130 -11.87 18.00 -4.75
CA GLY A 130 -12.42 17.06 -3.78
C GLY A 130 -13.19 17.80 -2.69
N ILE A 131 -14.29 17.19 -2.23
CA ILE A 131 -15.16 17.74 -1.18
C ILE A 131 -15.14 16.81 0.04
N LEU A 132 -15.05 17.40 1.23
CA LEU A 132 -15.12 16.69 2.50
C LEU A 132 -16.02 17.47 3.46
N CYS A 133 -17.18 16.89 3.80
CA CYS A 133 -18.12 17.49 4.72
C CYS A 133 -18.11 16.75 6.05
N THR A 134 -17.95 17.47 7.16
CA THR A 134 -18.02 16.93 8.52
C THR A 134 -19.13 17.67 9.27
N ALA A 135 -20.17 16.95 9.68
CA ALA A 135 -21.24 17.51 10.51
C ALA A 135 -20.79 17.60 11.98
N THR A 136 -21.18 18.66 12.66
CA THR A 136 -20.95 18.84 14.10
C THR A 136 -22.28 18.78 14.85
N GLY A 137 -22.27 18.09 15.99
CA GLY A 137 -23.41 18.09 16.92
C GLY A 137 -23.54 19.40 17.69
N GLY A 138 -24.63 19.55 18.45
CA GLY A 138 -24.90 20.71 19.31
C GLY A 138 -26.32 21.28 19.12
N GLU A 139 -26.65 22.34 19.86
CA GLU A 139 -27.95 23.02 19.75
C GLU A 139 -28.20 23.66 18.38
N GLN A 140 -27.11 24.08 17.70
CA GLN A 140 -27.13 24.55 16.31
C GLN A 140 -26.21 23.67 15.47
N PRO A 141 -26.73 22.57 14.91
CA PRO A 141 -25.92 21.67 14.10
C PRO A 141 -25.38 22.39 12.88
N THR A 142 -24.08 22.25 12.65
CA THR A 142 -23.33 22.92 11.59
C THR A 142 -22.61 21.86 10.75
N VAL A 143 -22.33 22.17 9.50
CA VAL A 143 -21.42 21.37 8.67
C VAL A 143 -20.18 22.18 8.33
N VAL A 144 -19.02 21.59 8.57
CA VAL A 144 -17.74 22.08 8.07
C VAL A 144 -17.53 21.46 6.68
N VAL A 145 -17.53 22.31 5.66
CA VAL A 145 -17.37 21.95 4.25
C VAL A 145 -15.95 22.27 3.81
N GLY A 146 -15.13 21.25 3.64
CA GLY A 146 -13.79 21.33 3.06
C GLY A 146 -13.82 21.14 1.54
N ILE A 147 -13.12 22.01 0.82
CA ILE A 147 -13.01 22.00 -0.63
C ILE A 147 -11.53 22.20 -1.00
N GLY A 148 -10.96 21.20 -1.66
CA GLY A 148 -9.63 21.27 -2.25
C GLY A 148 -9.73 21.37 -3.77
N ILE A 149 -9.16 22.41 -4.37
CA ILE A 149 -9.30 22.71 -5.80
C ILE A 149 -7.93 22.82 -6.45
N ASN A 150 -7.77 22.11 -7.57
CA ASN A 150 -6.58 22.21 -8.40
C ASN A 150 -6.69 23.40 -9.35
N VAL A 151 -5.92 24.46 -9.11
CA VAL A 151 -6.01 25.72 -9.89
C VAL A 151 -4.89 25.81 -10.92
N HIS A 152 -3.65 25.95 -10.45
CA HIS A 152 -2.47 26.21 -11.29
C HIS A 152 -1.48 25.04 -11.34
N GLN A 153 -1.78 23.88 -10.74
CA GLN A 153 -0.89 22.71 -10.79
C GLN A 153 -0.58 22.28 -12.22
N SER A 154 0.69 21.95 -12.46
CA SER A 154 1.16 21.22 -13.65
C SER A 154 0.90 19.71 -13.51
N LEU A 155 1.05 18.96 -14.60
CA LEU A 155 0.82 17.52 -14.62
C LEU A 155 1.70 16.76 -13.60
N GLU A 156 2.94 17.19 -13.41
CA GLU A 156 3.91 16.60 -12.47
C GLU A 156 3.57 16.89 -11.00
N GLN A 157 2.79 17.94 -10.73
CA GLN A 157 2.40 18.35 -9.38
C GLN A 157 1.07 17.75 -8.93
N LEU A 158 0.39 17.01 -9.82
CA LEU A 158 -0.87 16.35 -9.48
C LEU A 158 -0.62 15.02 -8.76
N PRO A 159 -1.44 14.69 -7.75
CA PRO A 159 -1.20 13.51 -6.90
C PRO A 159 -1.46 12.18 -7.62
N VAL A 160 -2.26 12.19 -8.69
CA VAL A 160 -2.60 11.00 -9.48
C VAL A 160 -2.75 11.36 -10.97
N PRO A 161 -2.46 10.43 -11.90
CA PRO A 161 -2.59 10.67 -13.35
C PRO A 161 -4.01 11.02 -13.83
N THR A 162 -5.04 10.69 -13.03
CA THR A 162 -6.45 10.96 -13.34
C THR A 162 -6.94 12.31 -12.82
N ALA A 163 -6.09 13.08 -12.14
CA ALA A 163 -6.42 14.44 -11.71
C ALA A 163 -6.16 15.45 -12.85
N THR A 164 -6.75 16.64 -12.73
CA THR A 164 -6.50 17.78 -13.62
C THR A 164 -6.47 19.08 -12.80
N SER A 165 -6.17 20.20 -13.45
CA SER A 165 -6.24 21.56 -12.88
C SER A 165 -6.93 22.51 -13.85
N LEU A 166 -7.42 23.65 -13.36
CA LEU A 166 -8.00 24.69 -14.23
C LEU A 166 -7.01 25.12 -15.32
N LYS A 167 -5.74 25.28 -14.95
CA LYS A 167 -4.65 25.63 -15.86
C LYS A 167 -4.45 24.59 -16.97
N LEU A 168 -4.47 23.29 -16.64
CA LEU A 168 -4.39 22.22 -17.65
C LEU A 168 -5.62 22.17 -18.55
N CYS A 169 -6.77 22.65 -18.07
CA CYS A 169 -7.98 22.84 -18.85
C CYS A 169 -8.04 24.17 -19.61
N GLY A 170 -6.94 24.93 -19.66
CA GLY A 170 -6.85 26.19 -20.40
C GLY A 170 -7.51 27.38 -19.72
N ALA A 171 -7.86 27.27 -18.43
CA ALA A 171 -8.43 28.35 -17.64
C ALA A 171 -7.38 28.91 -16.67
N ASP A 172 -7.04 30.19 -16.82
CA ASP A 172 -6.16 30.91 -15.91
C ASP A 172 -6.99 31.87 -15.06
N LEU A 173 -7.47 31.37 -13.92
CA LEU A 173 -8.36 32.08 -13.01
C LEU A 173 -7.63 32.47 -11.74
N ARG A 174 -7.96 33.65 -11.19
CA ARG A 174 -7.47 34.06 -9.87
C ARG A 174 -8.15 33.23 -8.78
N CYS A 175 -7.37 32.81 -7.78
CA CYS A 175 -7.89 32.05 -6.66
C CYS A 175 -8.99 32.81 -5.89
N GLU A 176 -8.89 34.14 -5.73
CA GLU A 176 -9.93 34.94 -5.05
C GLU A 176 -11.26 34.93 -5.80
N ASP A 177 -11.24 34.94 -7.13
CA ASP A 177 -12.45 34.87 -7.95
C ASP A 177 -13.18 33.54 -7.74
N ILE A 178 -12.41 32.44 -7.69
CA ILE A 178 -12.93 31.10 -7.42
C ILE A 178 -13.54 31.04 -6.02
N VAL A 179 -12.80 31.47 -5.00
CA VAL A 179 -13.24 31.42 -3.59
C VAL A 179 -14.50 32.26 -3.38
N VAL A 180 -14.53 33.50 -3.85
CA VAL A 180 -15.68 34.41 -3.67
C VAL A 180 -16.93 33.84 -4.32
N GLU A 181 -16.83 33.31 -5.54
CA GLU A 181 -18.01 32.77 -6.22
C GLU A 181 -18.47 31.45 -5.58
N ILE A 182 -17.55 30.61 -5.10
CA ILE A 182 -17.90 29.40 -4.33
C ILE A 182 -18.64 29.78 -3.04
N LEU A 183 -18.14 30.75 -2.27
CA LEU A 183 -18.78 31.17 -1.02
C LEU A 183 -20.20 31.72 -1.27
N ARG A 184 -20.41 32.52 -2.33
CA ARG A 184 -21.75 32.95 -2.74
C ARG A 184 -22.67 31.79 -3.09
N GLU A 185 -22.15 30.78 -3.78
CA GLU A 185 -22.94 29.61 -4.15
C GLU A 185 -23.25 28.67 -2.98
N LEU A 186 -22.34 28.57 -2.00
CA LEU A 186 -22.57 27.87 -0.74
C LEU A 186 -23.63 28.56 0.12
N GLU A 187 -23.63 29.89 0.19
CA GLU A 187 -24.69 30.65 0.84
C GLU A 187 -26.06 30.32 0.23
N ARG A 188 -26.14 30.29 -1.10
CA ARG A 188 -27.37 29.94 -1.83
C ARG A 188 -27.82 28.51 -1.51
N VAL A 189 -26.90 27.54 -1.53
CA VAL A 189 -27.19 26.14 -1.20
C VAL A 189 -27.72 25.97 0.22
N SER A 190 -27.21 26.72 1.19
CA SER A 190 -27.70 26.64 2.58
C SER A 190 -29.19 27.01 2.73
N GLY A 191 -29.71 27.88 1.85
CA GLY A 191 -31.12 28.25 1.81
C GLY A 191 -31.99 27.25 1.05
N GLU A 192 -31.38 26.30 0.35
CA GLU A 192 -32.01 25.41 -0.61
C GLU A 192 -31.70 23.93 -0.35
N TRP A 193 -31.31 23.58 0.88
CA TRP A 193 -30.93 22.21 1.25
C TRP A 193 -31.98 21.15 0.87
N ALA A 194 -33.26 21.50 0.82
CA ALA A 194 -34.37 20.62 0.46
C ALA A 194 -35.00 20.96 -0.91
N SER A 195 -34.34 21.77 -1.74
CA SER A 195 -34.87 22.20 -3.03
C SER A 195 -34.78 21.09 -4.08
N PRO A 196 -35.89 20.64 -4.69
CA PRO A 196 -35.86 19.65 -5.78
C PRO A 196 -35.00 20.10 -6.96
N ALA A 197 -34.98 21.41 -7.24
CA ALA A 197 -34.17 21.97 -8.32
C ALA A 197 -32.66 21.78 -8.09
N GLY A 198 -32.21 21.74 -6.83
CA GLY A 198 -30.81 21.44 -6.49
C GLY A 198 -30.47 19.98 -6.79
N ASP A 199 -31.34 19.07 -6.40
CA ASP A 199 -31.16 17.63 -6.62
C ASP A 199 -31.16 17.30 -8.12
N ASP A 200 -32.10 17.87 -8.88
CA ASP A 200 -32.19 17.67 -10.32
C ASP A 200 -30.98 18.24 -11.07
N ALA A 201 -30.49 19.41 -10.64
CA ALA A 201 -29.27 20.00 -11.19
C ALA A 201 -28.02 19.15 -10.89
N TYR A 202 -27.96 18.50 -9.73
CA TYR A 202 -26.90 17.54 -9.40
C TYR A 202 -27.00 16.30 -10.29
N ARG A 203 -28.18 15.66 -10.36
CA ARG A 203 -28.41 14.46 -11.17
C ARG A 203 -28.02 14.68 -12.63
N ALA A 204 -28.45 15.82 -13.21
CA ALA A 204 -28.14 16.18 -14.59
C ALA A 204 -26.64 16.41 -14.86
N ALA A 205 -25.84 16.68 -13.82
CA ALA A 205 -24.40 16.93 -13.93
C ALA A 205 -23.52 15.76 -13.46
N CYS A 206 -24.12 14.73 -12.86
CA CYS A 206 -23.39 13.62 -12.27
C CYS A 206 -23.05 12.57 -13.34
N LEU A 207 -21.77 12.50 -13.73
CA LEU A 207 -21.29 11.53 -14.72
C LEU A 207 -21.32 10.09 -14.20
N THR A 208 -21.48 9.87 -12.90
CA THR A 208 -21.69 8.53 -12.35
C THR A 208 -23.04 7.97 -12.82
N ILE A 209 -24.08 8.82 -12.93
CA ILE A 209 -25.42 8.38 -13.33
C ILE A 209 -25.42 7.97 -14.80
N GLY A 210 -26.06 6.85 -15.09
CA GLY A 210 -26.15 6.22 -16.40
C GLY A 210 -24.97 5.29 -16.72
N GLN A 211 -23.88 5.35 -15.97
CA GLN A 211 -22.70 4.50 -16.15
C GLN A 211 -22.90 3.12 -15.50
N GLN A 212 -22.21 2.13 -16.05
CA GLN A 212 -21.98 0.91 -15.32
C GLN A 212 -20.97 1.20 -14.23
N VAL A 213 -21.27 0.80 -13.00
CA VAL A 213 -20.46 1.12 -11.83
C VAL A 213 -20.15 -0.11 -11.01
N ARG A 214 -18.97 -0.10 -10.43
CA ARG A 214 -18.56 -0.97 -9.35
C ARG A 214 -18.54 -0.12 -8.08
N VAL A 215 -19.40 -0.44 -7.13
CA VAL A 215 -19.51 0.21 -5.82
C VAL A 215 -18.84 -0.68 -4.79
N GLU A 216 -17.68 -0.25 -4.32
CA GLU A 216 -16.93 -0.92 -3.25
C GLU A 216 -17.46 -0.42 -1.90
N LEU A 217 -18.03 -1.32 -1.09
CA LEU A 217 -18.52 -1.03 0.25
C LEU A 217 -17.45 -1.37 1.30
N ALA A 218 -17.62 -0.90 2.53
CA ALA A 218 -16.81 -1.32 3.67
C ALA A 218 -16.99 -2.84 3.91
N GLY A 219 -15.88 -3.57 4.12
CA GLY A 219 -15.92 -5.01 4.43
C GLY A 219 -15.95 -5.96 3.21
N ASP A 220 -15.26 -5.60 2.13
CA ASP A 220 -15.01 -6.44 0.93
C ASP A 220 -16.23 -6.69 0.05
N GLU A 221 -17.41 -6.25 0.48
CA GLU A 221 -18.63 -6.31 -0.31
C GLU A 221 -18.53 -5.37 -1.51
N VAL A 222 -18.81 -5.92 -2.69
CA VAL A 222 -18.86 -5.13 -3.92
C VAL A 222 -20.15 -5.38 -4.66
N ALA A 223 -20.88 -4.29 -4.89
CA ALA A 223 -22.02 -4.28 -5.78
C ALA A 223 -21.60 -3.80 -7.17
N THR A 224 -21.95 -4.56 -8.20
CA THR A 224 -21.78 -4.14 -9.60
C THR A 224 -23.14 -4.00 -10.25
N GLY A 225 -23.34 -2.90 -10.97
CA GLY A 225 -24.61 -2.63 -11.61
C GLY A 225 -24.62 -1.29 -12.31
N ARG A 226 -25.76 -0.89 -12.84
CA ARG A 226 -25.91 0.41 -13.50
C ARG A 226 -26.28 1.46 -12.47
N ALA A 227 -25.50 2.53 -12.34
CA ALA A 227 -25.93 3.66 -11.53
C ALA A 227 -27.09 4.35 -12.25
N ILE A 228 -28.29 4.26 -11.69
CA ILE A 228 -29.50 4.78 -12.36
C ILE A 228 -29.91 6.16 -11.86
N ASP A 229 -29.67 6.46 -10.58
CA ASP A 229 -30.09 7.72 -9.96
C ASP A 229 -29.42 7.93 -8.59
N VAL A 230 -29.71 9.06 -7.94
CA VAL A 230 -29.45 9.34 -6.52
C VAL A 230 -30.79 9.55 -5.82
N ASP A 231 -31.04 8.77 -4.76
CA ASP A 231 -32.33 8.77 -4.06
C ASP A 231 -32.55 10.01 -3.18
N VAL A 232 -33.72 10.09 -2.55
CA VAL A 232 -34.11 11.22 -1.68
C VAL A 232 -33.17 11.43 -0.48
N MET A 233 -32.37 10.43 -0.11
CA MET A 233 -31.38 10.50 0.99
C MET A 233 -29.95 10.81 0.51
N GLY A 234 -29.72 10.91 -0.80
CA GLY A 234 -28.40 11.19 -1.38
C GLY A 234 -27.58 9.93 -1.65
N ARG A 235 -28.21 8.75 -1.62
CA ARG A 235 -27.58 7.45 -1.86
C ARG A 235 -27.58 7.13 -3.35
N LEU A 236 -26.49 6.55 -3.85
CA LEU A 236 -26.41 6.11 -5.24
C LEU A 236 -27.29 4.87 -5.43
N LEU A 237 -28.26 4.94 -6.33
CA LEU A 237 -29.11 3.81 -6.71
C LEU A 237 -28.43 3.03 -7.83
N VAL A 238 -28.11 1.76 -7.57
CA VAL A 238 -27.44 0.87 -8.51
C VAL A 238 -28.36 -0.31 -8.84
N ASP A 239 -28.69 -0.45 -10.12
CA ASP A 239 -29.45 -1.57 -10.66
C ASP A 239 -28.51 -2.78 -10.84
N THR A 240 -28.59 -3.74 -9.92
CA THR A 240 -27.76 -4.95 -9.89
C THR A 240 -28.57 -6.17 -10.33
N ALA A 241 -27.92 -7.34 -10.43
CA ALA A 241 -28.62 -8.59 -10.70
C ALA A 241 -29.66 -8.97 -9.62
N GLU A 242 -29.51 -8.44 -8.41
CA GLU A 242 -30.40 -8.69 -7.27
C GLU A 242 -31.52 -7.65 -7.15
N GLY A 243 -31.52 -6.65 -8.04
CA GLY A 243 -32.47 -5.55 -8.08
C GLY A 243 -31.81 -4.21 -7.73
N LEU A 244 -32.66 -3.24 -7.38
CA LEU A 244 -32.22 -1.86 -7.16
C LEU A 244 -31.67 -1.67 -5.74
N VAL A 245 -30.35 -1.45 -5.62
CA VAL A 245 -29.66 -1.34 -4.34
C VAL A 245 -29.21 0.11 -4.07
N PRO A 246 -29.60 0.72 -2.93
CA PRO A 246 -29.11 2.04 -2.53
C PRO A 246 -27.78 1.97 -1.77
N HIS A 247 -26.81 2.78 -2.17
CA HIS A 247 -25.49 2.87 -1.52
C HIS A 247 -25.24 4.25 -0.90
N ALA A 248 -25.02 4.29 0.41
CA ALA A 248 -24.73 5.53 1.11
C ALA A 248 -23.28 5.97 0.95
N ALA A 249 -23.07 7.28 0.88
CA ALA A 249 -21.74 7.85 0.70
C ALA A 249 -20.78 7.37 1.80
N GLY A 250 -21.20 7.24 3.06
CA GLY A 250 -20.33 6.80 4.16
C GLY A 250 -19.82 5.35 4.04
N ASP A 251 -20.63 4.48 3.45
CA ASP A 251 -20.33 3.04 3.36
C ASP A 251 -19.52 2.71 2.10
N VAL A 252 -19.50 3.61 1.11
CA VAL A 252 -18.80 3.41 -0.16
C VAL A 252 -17.36 3.90 -0.07
N VAL A 253 -16.42 2.97 -0.26
CA VAL A 253 -14.99 3.24 -0.41
C VAL A 253 -14.72 3.88 -1.77
N HIS A 254 -15.32 3.34 -2.84
CA HIS A 254 -15.12 3.88 -4.17
C HIS A 254 -16.25 3.53 -5.16
N VAL A 255 -16.45 4.43 -6.13
CA VAL A 255 -17.29 4.17 -7.30
C VAL A 255 -16.42 4.32 -8.54
N ARG A 256 -16.19 3.19 -9.23
CA ARG A 256 -15.52 3.17 -10.54
C ARG A 256 -16.55 2.93 -11.62
N PRO A 257 -16.36 3.49 -12.82
CA PRO A 257 -16.95 2.87 -14.00
C PRO A 257 -16.60 1.38 -13.97
N ALA A 258 -17.60 0.50 -13.94
CA ALA A 258 -17.39 -0.90 -14.25
C ALA A 258 -16.98 -0.91 -15.72
N ALA A 259 -15.70 -1.17 -15.97
CA ALA A 259 -15.02 -0.88 -17.22
C ALA A 259 -15.93 -1.11 -18.45
N ALA A 260 -16.42 0.00 -19.02
CA ALA A 260 -16.87 -0.02 -20.40
C ALA A 260 -15.60 -0.14 -21.22
N ARG A 261 -15.44 -1.30 -21.88
CA ARG A 261 -14.44 -1.57 -22.93
C ARG A 261 -14.19 -0.30 -23.73
N LEU A 262 -12.94 0.15 -23.86
CA LEU A 262 -12.37 0.93 -24.99
C LEU A 262 -10.92 1.40 -24.67
N ARG A 263 -9.95 0.49 -24.78
CA ARG A 263 -8.93 0.59 -25.84
C ARG A 263 -9.08 -0.70 -26.65
N GLU A 264 -8.83 -0.66 -27.95
CA GLU A 264 -8.79 -1.87 -28.78
C GLU A 264 -7.64 -2.77 -28.28
N GLU A 265 -7.94 -3.54 -27.25
CA GLU A 265 -7.32 -4.81 -26.89
C GLU A 265 -8.32 -5.89 -27.32
N PRO A 266 -7.83 -7.04 -27.83
CA PRO A 266 -8.68 -8.03 -28.48
C PRO A 266 -9.79 -8.47 -27.53
N GLU A 267 -10.99 -8.78 -28.07
CA GLU A 267 -12.05 -9.42 -27.29
C GLU A 267 -11.46 -10.48 -26.36
N PRO A 268 -11.88 -10.58 -25.09
CA PRO A 268 -11.49 -11.72 -24.27
C PRO A 268 -11.94 -12.94 -25.06
N ALA A 269 -10.96 -13.76 -25.49
CA ALA A 269 -11.25 -14.97 -26.20
C ALA A 269 -12.31 -15.72 -25.38
N PRO A 270 -13.37 -16.24 -26.03
CA PRO A 270 -14.36 -17.04 -25.32
C PRO A 270 -13.60 -18.03 -24.45
N VAL A 271 -13.97 -18.13 -23.16
CA VAL A 271 -13.36 -19.07 -22.21
C VAL A 271 -13.11 -20.36 -22.99
N PRO A 272 -11.84 -20.75 -23.21
CA PRO A 272 -11.56 -21.92 -24.00
C PRO A 272 -12.37 -23.04 -23.36
N GLN A 273 -13.25 -23.69 -24.14
CA GLN A 273 -14.07 -24.79 -23.63
C GLN A 273 -13.17 -25.88 -23.00
N ASP A 274 -11.88 -25.86 -23.34
CA ASP A 274 -10.81 -26.65 -22.77
C ASP A 274 -9.76 -25.79 -22.02
N ARG A 275 -9.83 -25.80 -20.67
CA ARG A 275 -8.84 -25.16 -19.78
C ARG A 275 -7.43 -25.72 -19.95
N ALA A 276 -7.27 -26.98 -20.34
CA ALA A 276 -5.95 -27.59 -20.50
C ALA A 276 -5.22 -26.98 -21.71
N ALA A 277 -5.93 -26.83 -22.84
CA ALA A 277 -5.39 -26.19 -24.03
C ALA A 277 -4.96 -24.72 -23.78
N PHE A 278 -5.68 -24.01 -22.91
CA PHE A 278 -5.31 -22.65 -22.50
C PHE A 278 -3.98 -22.63 -21.72
N VAL A 279 -3.84 -23.50 -20.72
CA VAL A 279 -2.62 -23.60 -19.92
C VAL A 279 -1.43 -24.02 -20.79
N ASP A 280 -1.61 -24.98 -21.69
CA ASP A 280 -0.56 -25.43 -22.61
C ASP A 280 -0.08 -24.28 -23.54
N ALA A 281 -0.99 -23.40 -23.97
CA ALA A 281 -0.63 -22.23 -24.80
C ALA A 281 0.18 -21.18 -24.03
N LEU A 282 -0.17 -20.92 -22.76
CA LEU A 282 0.61 -20.02 -21.90
C LEU A 282 1.99 -20.59 -21.59
N GLU A 283 2.06 -21.88 -21.29
CA GLU A 283 3.32 -22.57 -21.01
C GLU A 283 4.24 -22.55 -22.23
N ALA A 284 3.70 -22.75 -23.44
CA ALA A 284 4.49 -22.67 -24.67
C ALA A 284 5.10 -21.27 -24.88
N ARG A 285 4.42 -20.20 -24.47
CA ARG A 285 4.98 -18.83 -24.53
C ARG A 285 6.10 -18.64 -23.51
N LEU A 286 5.88 -19.06 -22.27
CA LEU A 286 6.87 -18.94 -21.19
C LEU A 286 8.14 -19.76 -21.44
N LEU A 287 7.99 -20.96 -22.03
CA LEU A 287 9.10 -21.88 -22.28
C LEU A 287 9.66 -21.78 -23.70
N GLY A 288 9.20 -20.81 -24.50
CA GLY A 288 9.70 -20.55 -25.85
C GLY A 288 9.32 -21.61 -26.91
N GLY A 289 8.36 -22.49 -26.61
CA GLY A 289 7.81 -23.47 -27.55
C GLY A 289 6.94 -24.53 -26.87
N PRO A 290 6.11 -25.27 -27.64
CA PRO A 290 5.25 -26.31 -27.09
C PRO A 290 6.06 -27.54 -26.63
N ARG A 291 5.46 -28.31 -25.72
CA ARG A 291 5.96 -29.64 -25.33
C ARG A 291 6.01 -30.52 -26.57
N SER A 292 7.21 -30.98 -26.93
CA SER A 292 7.48 -31.75 -28.15
C SER A 292 8.36 -32.97 -27.92
N LEU A 293 8.95 -33.10 -26.72
CA LEU A 293 9.91 -34.13 -26.39
C LEU A 293 9.42 -35.03 -25.25
N ARG A 294 9.77 -36.31 -25.34
CA ARG A 294 9.69 -37.31 -24.28
C ARG A 294 10.98 -37.30 -23.46
N ARG A 295 10.92 -37.86 -22.25
CA ARG A 295 12.09 -37.92 -21.36
C ARG A 295 13.31 -38.60 -22.00
N ALA A 296 13.09 -39.67 -22.75
CA ALA A 296 14.17 -40.41 -23.43
C ALA A 296 14.86 -39.55 -24.49
N GLU A 297 14.11 -38.68 -25.17
CA GLU A 297 14.63 -37.77 -26.19
C GLU A 297 15.43 -36.63 -25.55
N VAL A 298 14.95 -36.09 -24.42
CA VAL A 298 15.72 -35.13 -23.60
C VAL A 298 17.04 -35.75 -23.13
N ALA A 299 16.99 -36.95 -22.55
CA ALA A 299 18.18 -37.66 -22.09
C ALA A 299 19.20 -37.88 -23.22
N ALA A 300 18.73 -38.28 -24.41
CA ALA A 300 19.57 -38.44 -25.58
C ALA A 300 20.18 -37.09 -26.06
N ALA A 301 19.40 -36.01 -26.04
CA ALA A 301 19.83 -34.69 -26.50
C ALA A 301 20.79 -33.96 -25.54
N THR A 302 20.80 -34.33 -24.26
CA THR A 302 21.68 -33.76 -23.23
C THR A 302 22.86 -34.67 -22.88
N GLY A 303 22.85 -35.93 -23.31
CA GLY A 303 23.90 -36.92 -22.98
C GLY A 303 23.81 -37.46 -21.54
N VAL A 304 22.72 -37.18 -20.82
CA VAL A 304 22.51 -37.67 -19.44
C VAL A 304 21.59 -38.88 -19.42
N THR A 305 21.66 -39.70 -18.35
CA THR A 305 20.74 -40.84 -18.22
C THR A 305 19.30 -40.38 -17.93
N PRO A 306 18.25 -41.13 -18.34
CA PRO A 306 16.87 -40.79 -18.00
C PRO A 306 16.61 -40.69 -16.49
N GLU A 307 17.37 -41.44 -15.69
CA GLU A 307 17.34 -41.38 -14.23
C GLU A 307 17.94 -40.06 -13.70
N GLN A 308 19.04 -39.58 -14.27
CA GLN A 308 19.59 -38.26 -13.94
C GLN A 308 18.64 -37.14 -14.34
N THR A 309 18.04 -37.19 -15.54
CA THR A 309 16.98 -36.24 -15.96
C THR A 309 15.86 -36.20 -14.92
N ARG A 310 15.37 -37.37 -14.48
CA ARG A 310 14.32 -37.49 -13.47
C ARG A 310 14.73 -36.91 -12.11
N ARG A 311 15.97 -37.12 -11.68
CA ARG A 311 16.49 -36.58 -10.40
C ARG A 311 16.55 -35.06 -10.41
N PHE A 312 17.08 -34.46 -11.47
CA PHE A 312 17.13 -33.00 -11.60
C PHE A 312 15.73 -32.40 -11.75
N TRP A 313 14.85 -33.04 -12.51
CA TRP A 313 13.44 -32.62 -12.64
C TRP A 313 12.72 -32.56 -11.30
N ARG A 314 12.86 -33.64 -10.50
CA ARG A 314 12.32 -33.69 -9.13
C ARG A 314 13.00 -32.71 -8.19
N ALA A 315 14.31 -32.50 -8.33
CA ALA A 315 15.04 -31.55 -7.52
C ALA A 315 14.49 -30.12 -7.72
N MET A 316 14.16 -29.74 -8.96
CA MET A 316 13.57 -28.43 -9.27
C MET A 316 12.11 -28.30 -8.84
N GLY A 317 11.44 -29.39 -8.43
CA GLY A 317 10.07 -29.39 -7.93
C GLY A 317 8.99 -29.61 -8.98
N PHE A 318 9.38 -29.95 -10.21
CA PHE A 318 8.43 -30.13 -11.31
C PHE A 318 7.65 -31.45 -11.24
N VAL A 319 6.42 -31.44 -11.78
CA VAL A 319 5.53 -32.60 -11.82
C VAL A 319 6.18 -33.73 -12.64
N ASN A 320 6.13 -34.96 -12.11
CA ASN A 320 6.67 -36.12 -12.82
C ASN A 320 5.74 -36.53 -13.97
N ALA A 321 6.22 -36.39 -15.21
CA ALA A 321 5.61 -37.02 -16.38
C ALA A 321 5.90 -38.53 -16.43
N ARG A 322 5.06 -39.32 -17.12
CA ARG A 322 5.40 -40.72 -17.47
C ARG A 322 6.51 -40.75 -18.51
N GLU A 323 7.11 -41.92 -18.76
CA GLU A 323 8.21 -42.02 -19.74
C GLU A 323 7.72 -41.79 -21.17
N GLU A 324 6.47 -42.18 -21.42
CA GLU A 324 5.77 -42.07 -22.68
C GLU A 324 5.06 -40.72 -22.90
N ASP A 325 5.09 -39.80 -21.95
CA ASP A 325 4.45 -38.50 -22.09
C ASP A 325 5.33 -37.53 -22.89
N VAL A 326 4.71 -36.78 -23.81
CA VAL A 326 5.33 -35.62 -24.45
C VAL A 326 5.17 -34.44 -23.50
N ALA A 327 6.19 -34.20 -22.67
CA ALA A 327 6.09 -33.31 -21.52
C ALA A 327 7.21 -32.25 -21.46
N PHE A 328 8.17 -32.29 -22.37
CA PHE A 328 9.37 -31.45 -22.33
C PHE A 328 9.50 -30.56 -23.58
N THR A 329 10.18 -29.44 -23.40
CA THR A 329 10.48 -28.41 -24.40
C THR A 329 11.97 -28.36 -24.72
N GLU A 330 12.36 -27.61 -25.75
CA GLU A 330 13.78 -27.35 -26.05
C GLU A 330 14.46 -26.51 -24.94
N ALA A 331 13.71 -25.67 -24.23
CA ALA A 331 14.24 -24.93 -23.09
C ALA A 331 14.67 -25.87 -21.95
N ASP A 332 13.93 -26.97 -21.72
CA ASP A 332 14.29 -27.99 -20.73
C ASP A 332 15.60 -28.71 -21.08
N VAL A 333 15.80 -29.00 -22.37
CA VAL A 333 17.06 -29.55 -22.89
C VAL A 333 18.21 -28.59 -22.61
N GLN A 334 18.03 -27.30 -22.88
CA GLN A 334 19.07 -26.29 -22.68
C GLN A 334 19.42 -26.08 -21.20
N ALA A 335 18.41 -26.08 -20.32
CA ALA A 335 18.61 -26.00 -18.88
C ALA A 335 19.41 -27.19 -18.35
N LEU A 336 19.06 -28.41 -18.78
CA LEU A 336 19.79 -29.62 -18.40
C LEU A 336 21.21 -29.67 -18.98
N ARG A 337 21.45 -29.18 -20.20
CA ARG A 337 22.81 -29.03 -20.75
C ARG A 337 23.66 -28.08 -19.91
N THR A 338 23.07 -27.03 -19.36
CA THR A 338 23.80 -26.08 -18.51
C THR A 338 24.22 -26.76 -17.20
N VAL A 339 23.32 -27.53 -16.57
CA VAL A 339 23.64 -28.29 -15.36
C VAL A 339 24.67 -29.39 -15.64
N GLU A 340 24.52 -30.12 -16.73
CA GLU A 340 25.46 -31.16 -17.16
C GLU A 340 26.84 -30.58 -17.41
N SER A 341 26.93 -29.43 -18.11
CA SER A 341 28.20 -28.76 -18.38
C SER A 341 28.94 -28.37 -17.10
N VAL A 342 28.24 -27.87 -16.08
CA VAL A 342 28.84 -27.53 -14.79
C VAL A 342 29.44 -28.76 -14.09
N ILE A 343 28.76 -29.91 -14.19
CA ILE A 343 29.21 -31.18 -13.60
C ILE A 343 30.38 -31.78 -14.40
N ALA A 344 30.25 -31.85 -15.72
CA ALA A 344 31.25 -32.41 -16.63
C ALA A 344 32.57 -31.62 -16.57
N ASN A 345 32.49 -30.30 -16.37
CA ASN A 345 33.66 -29.44 -16.19
C ASN A 345 34.26 -29.52 -14.77
N GLY A 346 33.69 -30.32 -13.87
CA GLY A 346 34.17 -30.48 -12.49
C GLY A 346 34.02 -29.24 -11.61
N GLN A 347 33.17 -28.29 -12.00
CA GLN A 347 32.93 -27.07 -11.22
C GLN A 347 32.11 -27.38 -9.96
N LEU A 348 31.15 -28.30 -10.06
CA LEU A 348 30.34 -28.79 -8.95
C LEU A 348 30.10 -30.30 -9.09
N ASP A 349 30.06 -31.02 -7.97
CA ASP A 349 29.64 -32.42 -7.97
C ASP A 349 28.11 -32.55 -8.14
N GLU A 350 27.64 -33.76 -8.46
CA GLU A 350 26.21 -34.05 -8.69
C GLU A 350 25.35 -33.77 -7.45
N THR A 351 25.86 -34.04 -6.24
CA THR A 351 25.14 -33.85 -4.98
C THR A 351 24.92 -32.37 -4.70
N THR A 352 25.96 -31.56 -4.87
CA THR A 352 25.92 -30.10 -4.72
C THR A 352 25.02 -29.48 -5.79
N SER A 353 25.12 -29.95 -7.03
CA SER A 353 24.26 -29.50 -8.14
C SER A 353 22.79 -29.80 -7.89
N LEU A 354 22.45 -30.99 -7.38
CA LEU A 354 21.09 -31.34 -6.95
C LEU A 354 20.63 -30.49 -5.75
N GLY A 355 21.54 -30.16 -4.84
CA GLY A 355 21.27 -29.23 -3.73
C GLY A 355 20.89 -27.84 -4.22
N LEU A 356 21.65 -27.29 -5.16
CA LEU A 356 21.39 -26.00 -5.80
C LEU A 356 20.10 -26.02 -6.61
N ALA A 357 19.87 -27.05 -7.42
CA ALA A 357 18.63 -27.21 -8.18
C ALA A 357 17.39 -27.19 -7.25
N ARG A 358 17.47 -27.84 -6.07
CA ARG A 358 16.41 -27.77 -5.04
C ARG A 358 16.26 -26.42 -4.38
N ALA A 359 17.36 -25.68 -4.21
CA ALA A 359 17.30 -24.35 -3.63
C ALA A 359 16.66 -23.37 -4.62
N VAL A 360 17.14 -23.37 -5.87
CA VAL A 360 16.61 -22.57 -6.97
C VAL A 360 15.13 -22.89 -7.17
N GLY A 361 14.76 -24.16 -7.36
CA GLY A 361 13.37 -24.56 -7.57
C GLY A 361 12.42 -24.08 -6.47
N ARG A 362 12.81 -24.22 -5.19
CA ARG A 362 12.00 -23.72 -4.05
C ARG A 362 11.90 -22.20 -4.01
N SER A 363 12.96 -21.49 -4.34
CA SER A 363 12.96 -20.02 -4.36
C SER A 363 12.13 -19.48 -5.52
N THR A 364 12.27 -20.05 -6.72
CA THR A 364 11.54 -19.61 -7.91
C THR A 364 10.06 -20.00 -7.84
N ASP A 365 9.71 -21.13 -7.24
CA ASP A 365 8.32 -21.52 -6.98
C ASP A 365 7.61 -20.48 -6.08
N ARG A 366 8.25 -20.09 -4.97
CA ARG A 366 7.73 -19.01 -4.11
C ARG A 366 7.62 -17.68 -4.84
N LEU A 367 8.64 -17.29 -5.59
CA LEU A 367 8.63 -16.05 -6.36
C LEU A 367 7.53 -16.06 -7.42
N ALA A 368 7.31 -17.18 -8.11
CA ALA A 368 6.25 -17.31 -9.11
C ALA A 368 4.87 -17.22 -8.47
N MET A 369 4.64 -17.91 -7.34
CA MET A 369 3.39 -17.82 -6.58
C MET A 369 3.15 -16.39 -6.09
N TRP A 370 4.15 -15.74 -5.52
CA TRP A 370 4.03 -14.34 -5.06
C TRP A 370 3.77 -13.38 -6.22
N SER A 371 4.46 -13.55 -7.35
CA SER A 371 4.25 -12.71 -8.53
C SER A 371 2.84 -12.88 -9.08
N LEU A 372 2.36 -14.12 -9.19
CA LEU A 372 1.01 -14.40 -9.63
C LEU A 372 -0.03 -13.90 -8.63
N GLN A 373 0.24 -14.00 -7.32
CA GLN A 373 -0.62 -13.46 -6.27
C GLN A 373 -0.70 -11.94 -6.37
N LEU A 374 0.43 -11.22 -6.43
CA LEU A 374 0.46 -9.76 -6.57
C LEU A 374 -0.22 -9.30 -7.86
N ILE A 375 0.01 -10.00 -8.98
CA ILE A 375 -0.70 -9.71 -10.23
C ILE A 375 -2.19 -9.97 -10.06
N THR A 376 -2.55 -11.08 -9.43
CA THR A 376 -3.95 -11.39 -9.13
C THR A 376 -4.56 -10.37 -8.19
N ASP A 377 -3.86 -9.85 -7.20
CA ASP A 377 -4.33 -8.83 -6.26
C ASP A 377 -4.44 -7.46 -6.96
N MET A 378 -3.52 -7.12 -7.86
CA MET A 378 -3.62 -5.92 -8.69
C MET A 378 -4.81 -6.01 -9.66
N MET A 379 -5.02 -7.18 -10.28
CA MET A 379 -6.09 -7.43 -11.25
C MET A 379 -7.46 -7.60 -10.58
N SER A 380 -7.48 -8.19 -9.40
CA SER A 380 -8.64 -8.27 -8.50
C SER A 380 -8.90 -6.89 -7.90
N GLY A 381 -7.88 -6.04 -7.75
CA GLY A 381 -7.97 -4.83 -6.92
C GLY A 381 -8.23 -5.22 -5.46
N ASP A 382 -8.79 -4.29 -4.68
CA ASP A 382 -9.16 -4.49 -3.28
C ASP A 382 -10.38 -5.46 -3.13
N GLN A 383 -10.47 -6.51 -3.94
CA GLN A 383 -11.50 -7.55 -3.91
C GLN A 383 -11.01 -8.76 -3.10
N GLY A 384 -11.66 -9.00 -1.96
CA GLY A 384 -11.49 -10.23 -1.20
C GLY A 384 -11.87 -11.46 -2.03
N LEU A 385 -10.87 -12.30 -2.27
CA LEU A 385 -10.88 -13.76 -2.41
C LEU A 385 -12.09 -14.39 -3.14
N GLY A 386 -11.99 -14.37 -4.46
CA GLY A 386 -12.63 -15.32 -5.35
C GLY A 386 -11.99 -15.23 -6.73
N VAL A 387 -11.05 -16.13 -7.03
CA VAL A 387 -10.48 -16.21 -8.39
C VAL A 387 -11.55 -16.82 -9.29
N ASP A 388 -12.44 -15.99 -9.83
CA ASP A 388 -13.26 -16.41 -10.96
C ASP A 388 -12.30 -16.77 -12.11
N SER A 389 -12.66 -17.79 -12.88
CA SER A 389 -11.91 -18.29 -14.03
C SER A 389 -11.48 -17.18 -15.00
N GLY A 390 -12.27 -16.10 -15.13
CA GLY A 390 -11.90 -14.92 -15.91
C GLY A 390 -10.74 -14.12 -15.31
N ILE A 391 -10.72 -13.88 -13.99
CA ILE A 391 -9.61 -13.20 -13.31
C ILE A 391 -8.36 -14.07 -13.37
N ALA A 392 -8.49 -15.37 -13.13
CA ALA A 392 -7.39 -16.32 -13.25
C ALA A 392 -6.74 -16.25 -14.65
N GLN A 393 -7.57 -16.19 -15.70
CA GLN A 393 -7.11 -16.15 -17.08
C GLN A 393 -6.32 -14.86 -17.37
N VAL A 394 -6.89 -13.71 -17.01
CA VAL A 394 -6.27 -12.40 -17.25
C VAL A 394 -4.99 -12.25 -16.42
N SER A 395 -5.01 -12.67 -15.15
CA SER A 395 -3.81 -12.70 -14.31
C SER A 395 -2.71 -13.58 -14.90
N ALA A 396 -3.08 -14.75 -15.44
CA ALA A 396 -2.12 -15.65 -16.07
C ALA A 396 -1.55 -15.05 -17.36
N GLU A 397 -2.38 -14.47 -18.23
CA GLU A 397 -1.93 -13.77 -19.45
C GLU A 397 -0.98 -12.61 -19.12
N ARG A 398 -1.33 -11.81 -18.11
CA ARG A 398 -0.51 -10.69 -17.65
C ARG A 398 0.81 -11.13 -17.03
N ALA A 399 0.80 -12.24 -16.28
CA ALA A 399 2.02 -12.84 -15.75
C ALA A 399 2.97 -13.29 -16.86
N VAL A 400 2.45 -13.85 -17.95
CA VAL A 400 3.28 -14.21 -19.12
C VAL A 400 3.88 -12.97 -19.79
N GLU A 401 3.12 -11.89 -19.94
CA GLU A 401 3.64 -10.64 -20.52
C GLU A 401 4.75 -10.02 -19.68
N LEU A 402 4.59 -10.00 -18.36
CA LEU A 402 5.57 -9.41 -17.45
C LEU A 402 6.79 -10.30 -17.20
N ALA A 403 6.70 -11.60 -17.48
CA ALA A 403 7.80 -12.54 -17.21
C ALA A 403 9.10 -12.12 -17.91
N ASP A 404 9.01 -11.69 -19.17
CA ASP A 404 10.18 -11.27 -19.96
C ASP A 404 10.78 -9.95 -19.45
N ASP A 405 9.94 -9.03 -18.94
CA ASP A 405 10.39 -7.76 -18.35
C ASP A 405 11.02 -7.97 -16.96
N LEU A 406 10.53 -8.93 -16.18
CA LEU A 406 10.98 -9.21 -14.82
C LEU A 406 12.21 -10.12 -14.76
N ALA A 407 12.42 -11.02 -15.73
CA ALA A 407 13.55 -11.94 -15.73
C ALA A 407 14.95 -11.25 -15.64
N PRO A 408 15.21 -10.14 -16.36
CA PRO A 408 16.44 -9.37 -16.19
C PRO A 408 16.61 -8.80 -14.78
N LEU A 409 15.52 -8.34 -14.15
CA LEU A 409 15.54 -7.79 -12.80
C LEU A 409 15.90 -8.86 -11.77
N ILE A 410 15.29 -10.06 -11.86
CA ILE A 410 15.63 -11.20 -10.99
C ILE A 410 17.11 -11.53 -11.10
N THR A 411 17.63 -11.57 -12.33
CA THR A 411 19.06 -11.84 -12.59
C THR A 411 19.96 -10.77 -11.95
N TYR A 412 19.59 -9.50 -12.08
CA TYR A 412 20.31 -8.38 -11.47
C TYR A 412 20.31 -8.46 -9.93
N VAL A 413 19.14 -8.64 -9.31
CA VAL A 413 18.98 -8.73 -7.86
C VAL A 413 19.74 -9.93 -7.29
N TRP A 414 19.67 -11.09 -7.95
CA TRP A 414 20.43 -12.27 -7.56
C TRP A 414 21.96 -12.00 -7.58
N ARG A 415 22.47 -11.36 -8.63
CA ARG A 415 23.89 -10.98 -8.73
C ARG A 415 24.31 -10.01 -7.63
N ARG A 416 23.45 -9.05 -7.29
CA ARG A 416 23.72 -8.10 -6.20
C ARG A 416 23.78 -8.80 -4.84
N ASN A 417 22.83 -9.68 -4.56
CA ASN A 417 22.81 -10.49 -3.34
C ASN A 417 24.01 -11.43 -3.26
N LEU A 418 24.43 -12.03 -4.37
CA LEU A 418 25.63 -12.85 -4.43
C LEU A 418 26.89 -12.03 -4.11
N ALA A 419 27.02 -10.81 -4.62
CA ALA A 419 28.14 -9.92 -4.30
C ALA A 419 28.19 -9.56 -2.80
N VAL A 420 27.03 -9.32 -2.17
CA VAL A 420 26.92 -9.10 -0.72
C VAL A 420 27.32 -10.35 0.06
N ALA A 421 26.83 -11.53 -0.35
CA ALA A 421 27.17 -12.80 0.31
C ALA A 421 28.66 -13.12 0.21
N ILE A 422 29.29 -12.89 -0.95
CA ILE A 422 30.75 -13.05 -1.14
C ILE A 422 31.51 -12.08 -0.23
N SER A 423 31.08 -10.82 -0.16
CA SER A 423 31.71 -9.81 0.71
C SER A 423 31.64 -10.23 2.17
N ARG A 424 30.49 -10.75 2.63
CA ARG A 424 30.32 -11.31 3.98
C ARG A 424 31.19 -12.54 4.20
N MET A 425 31.23 -13.47 3.25
CA MET A 425 32.06 -14.67 3.34
C MET A 425 33.55 -14.32 3.45
N ILE A 426 34.03 -13.32 2.71
CA ILE A 426 35.41 -12.84 2.80
C ILE A 426 35.66 -12.21 4.17
N ALA A 427 34.77 -11.33 4.65
CA ALA A 427 34.89 -10.74 5.98
C ALA A 427 34.85 -11.80 7.11
N ASP A 428 34.06 -12.85 6.95
CA ASP A 428 33.92 -13.94 7.93
C ASP A 428 35.08 -14.97 7.85
N SER A 429 35.93 -14.91 6.82
CA SER A 429 37.05 -15.84 6.61
C SER A 429 38.34 -15.49 7.38
N GLU A 430 38.28 -14.48 8.25
CA GLU A 430 39.40 -14.15 9.14
C GLU A 430 39.69 -15.30 10.14
N PRO A 431 40.97 -15.55 10.50
CA PRO A 431 41.45 -16.83 11.06
C PRO A 431 40.83 -17.35 12.38
N GLU A 432 39.96 -16.58 13.04
CA GLU A 432 39.35 -16.96 14.33
C GLU A 432 37.98 -17.67 14.20
N SER A 433 37.44 -17.86 12.99
CA SER A 433 36.03 -18.25 12.76
C SER A 433 35.74 -19.75 12.54
N HIS A 434 36.62 -20.67 12.97
CA HIS A 434 36.41 -22.11 12.72
C HIS A 434 35.23 -22.77 13.49
N ILE A 435 34.51 -22.05 14.36
CA ILE A 435 33.27 -22.52 15.01
C ILE A 435 32.29 -21.33 15.18
N GLY A 436 31.57 -20.99 14.11
CA GLY A 436 30.50 -19.98 14.11
C GLY A 436 30.99 -18.53 14.10
N VAL A 437 30.14 -17.63 13.59
CA VAL A 437 30.40 -16.18 13.53
C VAL A 437 29.77 -15.49 14.74
N VAL A 438 30.41 -14.48 15.30
CA VAL A 438 29.80 -13.66 16.36
C VAL A 438 28.79 -12.70 15.72
N ARG A 439 27.56 -12.73 16.23
CA ARG A 439 26.47 -11.84 15.82
C ARG A 439 25.67 -11.42 17.02
N THR A 440 25.11 -10.22 16.96
CA THR A 440 24.02 -9.80 17.84
C THR A 440 22.71 -10.17 17.18
N VAL A 441 21.92 -10.97 17.87
CA VAL A 441 20.64 -11.51 17.42
C VAL A 441 19.54 -10.79 18.16
N GLY A 442 18.52 -10.34 17.42
CA GLY A 442 17.33 -9.74 17.98
C GLY A 442 16.07 -10.44 17.50
N PHE A 443 15.12 -10.59 18.42
CA PHE A 443 13.75 -10.93 18.11
C PHE A 443 12.85 -9.78 18.53
N ALA A 444 11.91 -9.41 17.66
CA ALA A 444 10.90 -8.43 17.98
C ALA A 444 9.51 -9.01 17.71
N ASP A 445 8.63 -8.91 18.71
CA ASP A 445 7.35 -9.63 18.78
C ASP A 445 6.20 -8.66 19.06
N LEU A 446 5.05 -8.86 18.39
CA LEU A 446 3.84 -8.06 18.62
C LEU A 446 3.07 -8.55 19.85
N VAL A 447 2.79 -7.66 20.79
CA VAL A 447 2.09 -8.01 22.03
C VAL A 447 0.64 -8.36 21.76
N SER A 448 0.19 -9.48 22.32
CA SER A 448 -1.20 -9.97 22.25
C SER A 448 -1.72 -10.24 20.83
N PHE A 449 -0.84 -10.47 19.86
CA PHE A 449 -1.20 -10.74 18.47
C PHE A 449 -2.21 -11.88 18.32
N THR A 450 -2.05 -13.01 19.02
CA THR A 450 -3.00 -14.13 18.95
C THR A 450 -4.43 -13.77 19.39
N GLN A 451 -4.59 -12.79 20.29
CA GLN A 451 -5.91 -12.29 20.70
C GLN A 451 -6.47 -11.32 19.66
N LEU A 452 -5.62 -10.46 19.12
CA LEU A 452 -5.96 -9.50 18.08
C LEU A 452 -6.43 -10.22 16.81
N VAL A 453 -5.73 -11.28 16.36
CA VAL A 453 -6.08 -12.12 15.21
C VAL A 453 -7.52 -12.65 15.28
N ARG A 454 -8.06 -12.89 16.48
CA ARG A 454 -9.45 -13.40 16.65
C ARG A 454 -10.51 -12.32 16.50
N GLN A 455 -10.12 -11.05 16.62
CA GLN A 455 -10.99 -9.89 16.56
C GLN A 455 -10.90 -9.18 15.21
N LEU A 456 -9.79 -9.38 14.50
CA LEU A 456 -9.57 -8.89 13.16
C LEU A 456 -10.22 -9.81 12.11
N SER A 457 -10.77 -9.20 11.08
CA SER A 457 -11.08 -9.87 9.82
C SER A 457 -9.79 -10.36 9.14
N GLU A 458 -9.92 -11.31 8.20
CA GLU A 458 -8.77 -11.83 7.43
C GLU A 458 -8.01 -10.71 6.70
N ARG A 459 -8.72 -9.66 6.27
CA ARG A 459 -8.16 -8.50 5.57
C ARG A 459 -7.39 -7.55 6.48
N GLU A 460 -7.93 -7.26 7.67
CA GLU A 460 -7.23 -6.47 8.69
C GLU A 460 -5.97 -7.19 9.15
N LEU A 461 -6.03 -8.52 9.30
CA LEU A 461 -4.86 -9.34 9.61
C LEU A 461 -3.80 -9.29 8.51
N ALA A 462 -4.19 -9.44 7.24
CA ALA A 462 -3.26 -9.34 6.11
C ALA A 462 -2.58 -7.96 6.04
N THR A 463 -3.36 -6.90 6.26
CA THR A 463 -2.85 -5.51 6.30
C THR A 463 -1.86 -5.31 7.44
N LEU A 464 -2.20 -5.80 8.64
CA LEU A 464 -1.33 -5.75 9.82
C LEU A 464 0.01 -6.46 9.57
N VAL A 465 -0.03 -7.68 9.03
CA VAL A 465 1.17 -8.48 8.74
C VAL A 465 2.06 -7.78 7.72
N LEU A 466 1.50 -7.32 6.59
CA LEU A 466 2.29 -6.62 5.57
C LEU A 466 2.93 -5.33 6.12
N ARG A 467 2.20 -4.57 6.93
CA ARG A 467 2.68 -3.32 7.52
C ARG A 467 3.80 -3.58 8.54
N PHE A 468 3.66 -4.63 9.35
CA PHE A 468 4.71 -5.10 10.27
C PHE A 468 5.96 -5.57 9.52
N GLU A 469 5.82 -6.39 8.48
CA GLU A 469 6.94 -6.89 7.69
C GLU A 469 7.70 -5.75 6.98
N SER A 470 6.99 -4.76 6.43
CA SER A 470 7.59 -3.58 5.80
C SER A 470 8.37 -2.76 6.82
N LEU A 471 7.76 -2.40 7.96
CA LEU A 471 8.41 -1.64 9.03
C LEU A 471 9.67 -2.36 9.51
N ALA A 472 9.59 -3.67 9.75
CA ALA A 472 10.73 -4.45 10.22
C ALA A 472 11.86 -4.49 9.20
N SER A 473 11.54 -4.70 7.92
CA SER A 473 12.52 -4.72 6.83
C SER A 473 13.22 -3.37 6.65
N ASP A 474 12.45 -2.28 6.68
CA ASP A 474 12.95 -0.92 6.46
C ASP A 474 13.86 -0.46 7.62
N VAL A 475 13.42 -0.65 8.86
CA VAL A 475 14.22 -0.29 10.05
C VAL A 475 15.50 -1.11 10.11
N VAL A 476 15.42 -2.44 9.97
CA VAL A 476 16.60 -3.31 10.04
C VAL A 476 17.62 -2.95 8.94
N SER A 477 17.14 -2.71 7.72
CA SER A 477 18.01 -2.36 6.59
C SER A 477 18.66 -0.97 6.75
N THR A 478 17.91 0.00 7.26
CA THR A 478 18.38 1.37 7.52
C THR A 478 19.58 1.40 8.47
N HIS A 479 19.56 0.54 9.49
CA HIS A 479 20.66 0.44 10.46
C HIS A 479 21.74 -0.57 10.05
N GLY A 480 21.70 -1.14 8.83
CA GLY A 480 22.72 -2.08 8.34
C GLY A 480 22.61 -3.50 8.90
N GLY A 481 21.48 -3.84 9.52
CA GLY A 481 21.16 -5.19 9.97
C GLY A 481 20.68 -6.09 8.83
N ALA A 482 20.44 -7.35 9.15
CA ALA A 482 19.85 -8.32 8.23
C ALA A 482 18.62 -8.96 8.88
N VAL A 483 17.46 -8.85 8.20
CA VAL A 483 16.29 -9.68 8.51
C VAL A 483 16.64 -11.11 8.10
N VAL A 484 16.60 -12.02 9.07
CA VAL A 484 16.88 -13.45 8.85
C VAL A 484 15.61 -14.13 8.37
N LYS A 485 14.50 -13.92 9.10
CA LYS A 485 13.17 -14.43 8.76
C LYS A 485 12.09 -13.73 9.58
N THR A 486 10.87 -13.74 9.05
CA THR A 486 9.64 -13.45 9.78
C THR A 486 8.96 -14.77 10.14
N VAL A 487 8.42 -14.86 11.36
CA VAL A 487 7.70 -16.04 11.86
C VAL A 487 6.39 -15.55 12.45
N GLY A 488 5.38 -15.37 11.60
CA GLY A 488 4.09 -14.83 12.02
C GLY A 488 4.23 -13.37 12.46
N ASP A 489 4.05 -13.15 13.76
CA ASP A 489 4.11 -11.87 14.47
C ASP A 489 5.49 -11.51 15.02
N GLU A 490 6.48 -12.37 14.79
CA GLU A 490 7.85 -12.20 15.26
C GLU A 490 8.81 -11.96 14.08
N VAL A 491 9.72 -11.01 14.22
CA VAL A 491 10.85 -10.81 13.29
C VAL A 491 12.17 -11.19 13.96
N LEU A 492 12.93 -12.06 13.29
CA LEU A 492 14.31 -12.39 13.65
C LEU A 492 15.26 -11.54 12.80
N PHE A 493 16.07 -10.71 13.45
CA PHE A 493 17.12 -9.93 12.81
C PHE A 493 18.50 -10.21 13.42
N SER A 494 19.53 -9.87 12.67
CA SER A 494 20.91 -9.97 13.14
C SER A 494 21.74 -8.76 12.72
N HIS A 495 22.76 -8.47 13.51
CA HIS A 495 23.74 -7.43 13.22
C HIS A 495 25.14 -7.90 13.62
N THR A 496 26.16 -7.33 12.99
CA THR A 496 27.57 -7.53 13.36
C THR A 496 28.02 -6.71 14.58
N SER A 497 27.17 -5.80 15.08
CA SER A 497 27.48 -4.82 16.14
C SER A 497 26.30 -4.77 17.11
N VAL A 498 26.63 -4.70 18.41
CA VAL A 498 25.66 -4.63 19.49
C VAL A 498 24.92 -3.29 19.47
N GLU A 499 25.62 -2.20 19.17
CA GLU A 499 25.03 -0.85 19.11
C GLU A 499 24.06 -0.71 17.94
N GLY A 500 24.40 -1.27 16.77
CA GLY A 500 23.50 -1.30 15.62
C GLY A 500 22.22 -2.08 15.91
N ALA A 501 22.34 -3.26 16.57
CA ALA A 501 21.18 -4.04 16.99
C ALA A 501 20.31 -3.31 18.03
N ALA A 502 20.91 -2.58 18.97
CA ALA A 502 20.18 -1.77 19.94
C ALA A 502 19.39 -0.63 19.27
N ARG A 503 19.98 0.04 18.26
CA ARG A 503 19.29 1.08 17.48
C ARG A 503 18.09 0.53 16.71
N ILE A 504 18.26 -0.62 16.05
CA ILE A 504 17.14 -1.34 15.42
C ILE A 504 16.05 -1.59 16.45
N ALA A 505 16.39 -2.12 17.62
CA ALA A 505 15.42 -2.42 18.66
C ALA A 505 14.61 -1.18 19.11
N PHE A 506 15.27 -0.04 19.33
CA PHE A 506 14.58 1.19 19.73
C PHE A 506 13.70 1.75 18.62
N ASP A 507 14.20 1.82 17.39
CA ASP A 507 13.48 2.39 16.25
C ASP A 507 12.26 1.52 15.88
N LEU A 508 12.36 0.20 16.01
CA LEU A 508 11.21 -0.71 15.90
C LEU A 508 10.14 -0.40 16.95
N LEU A 509 10.52 -0.20 18.21
CA LEU A 509 9.57 0.14 19.28
C LEU A 509 8.93 1.52 19.07
N ASP A 510 9.72 2.52 18.68
CA ASP A 510 9.25 3.89 18.48
C ASP A 510 8.29 3.99 17.29
N GLN A 511 8.64 3.38 16.14
CA GLN A 511 7.78 3.39 14.96
C GLN A 511 6.52 2.55 15.15
N ALA A 512 6.61 1.40 15.82
CA ALA A 512 5.41 0.63 16.17
C ALA A 512 4.50 1.38 17.15
N ALA A 513 5.06 2.15 18.10
CA ALA A 513 4.27 2.96 19.02
C ALA A 513 3.61 4.19 18.36
N ALA A 514 4.17 4.68 17.25
CA ALA A 514 3.62 5.78 16.47
C ALA A 514 2.56 5.33 15.44
N ASP A 515 2.41 4.02 15.24
CA ASP A 515 1.50 3.43 14.26
C ASP A 515 0.25 2.86 14.95
N ASP A 516 -0.91 3.50 14.75
CA ASP A 516 -2.16 3.11 15.41
C ASP A 516 -2.63 1.68 15.06
N LEU A 517 -2.14 1.09 13.97
CA LEU A 517 -2.50 -0.27 13.57
C LEU A 517 -1.58 -1.33 14.19
N ILE A 518 -0.34 -0.98 14.52
CA ILE A 518 0.65 -1.95 14.98
C ILE A 518 0.58 -2.04 16.52
N PRO A 519 0.29 -3.21 17.09
CA PRO A 519 0.36 -3.41 18.53
C PRO A 519 1.75 -3.07 19.07
N ARG A 520 1.80 -2.68 20.35
CA ARG A 520 3.09 -2.48 21.01
C ARG A 520 3.98 -3.70 20.83
N MET A 521 5.23 -3.44 20.49
CA MET A 521 6.24 -4.46 20.32
C MET A 521 7.02 -4.67 21.60
N ARG A 522 7.71 -5.81 21.70
CA ARG A 522 8.74 -6.08 22.70
C ARG A 522 9.93 -6.71 22.00
N VAL A 523 11.14 -6.41 22.47
CA VAL A 523 12.37 -6.84 21.79
C VAL A 523 13.31 -7.53 22.78
N GLY A 524 13.91 -8.65 22.36
CA GLY A 524 14.97 -9.34 23.09
C GLY A 524 16.24 -9.43 22.27
N LEU A 525 17.38 -9.04 22.85
CA LEU A 525 18.71 -9.04 22.24
C LEU A 525 19.65 -10.01 22.97
N ALA A 526 20.43 -10.76 22.20
CA ALA A 526 21.56 -11.53 22.72
C ALA A 526 22.73 -11.48 21.75
N THR A 527 23.96 -11.49 22.25
CA THR A 527 25.15 -11.48 21.40
C THR A 527 26.00 -12.72 21.64
N GLY A 528 26.57 -13.29 20.59
CA GLY A 528 27.39 -14.48 20.71
C GLY A 528 27.56 -15.24 19.39
N ARG A 529 28.09 -16.46 19.49
CA ARG A 529 28.37 -17.30 18.32
C ARG A 529 27.10 -17.91 17.75
N VAL A 530 26.92 -17.77 16.44
CA VAL A 530 25.82 -18.39 15.68
C VAL A 530 26.36 -19.22 14.52
N LEU A 531 25.64 -20.29 14.20
CA LEU A 531 25.83 -21.08 12.99
C LEU A 531 24.94 -20.52 11.89
N ALA A 532 25.54 -19.84 10.91
CA ALA A 532 24.84 -19.39 9.71
C ALA A 532 24.73 -20.55 8.72
N ARG A 533 23.50 -20.92 8.31
CA ARG A 533 23.27 -21.99 7.34
C ARG A 533 22.05 -21.68 6.48
N LEU A 534 22.23 -21.70 5.16
CA LEU A 534 21.15 -21.51 4.17
C LEU A 534 20.34 -20.22 4.40
N GLY A 535 20.99 -19.14 4.82
CA GLY A 535 20.33 -17.85 5.10
C GLY A 535 19.66 -17.75 6.47
N ASP A 536 19.71 -18.80 7.29
CA ASP A 536 19.21 -18.81 8.67
C ASP A 536 20.36 -18.84 9.69
N ILE A 537 20.05 -18.55 10.96
CA ILE A 537 21.01 -18.62 12.07
C ILE A 537 20.51 -19.55 13.18
N TYR A 538 21.43 -20.34 13.74
CA TYR A 538 21.13 -21.30 14.81
C TYR A 538 22.14 -21.17 15.95
N GLY A 539 21.70 -21.45 17.18
CA GLY A 539 22.59 -21.52 18.34
C GLY A 539 21.92 -21.12 19.63
N THR A 540 22.68 -21.24 20.73
CA THR A 540 22.23 -20.84 22.07
C THR A 540 21.96 -19.34 22.15
N THR A 541 22.68 -18.50 21.41
CA THR A 541 22.44 -17.05 21.29
C THR A 541 21.04 -16.76 20.71
N VAL A 542 20.63 -17.50 19.67
CA VAL A 542 19.29 -17.35 19.06
C VAL A 542 18.21 -17.74 20.07
N ASN A 543 18.38 -18.87 20.76
CA ASN A 543 17.44 -19.31 21.80
C ASN A 543 17.32 -18.27 22.93
N ARG A 544 18.44 -17.65 23.33
CA ARG A 544 18.48 -16.62 24.36
C ARG A 544 17.75 -15.35 23.97
N ALA A 545 17.99 -14.83 22.77
CA ALA A 545 17.28 -13.65 22.27
C ALA A 545 15.75 -13.89 22.20
N SER A 546 15.31 -15.04 21.70
CA SER A 546 13.87 -15.38 21.65
C SER A 546 13.25 -15.43 23.06
N ARG A 547 13.92 -16.07 24.03
CA ARG A 547 13.40 -16.17 25.41
C ARG A 547 13.39 -14.82 26.14
N LEU A 548 14.39 -13.97 25.89
CA LEU A 548 14.39 -12.60 26.41
C LEU A 548 13.24 -11.79 25.84
N THR A 549 12.90 -11.97 24.56
CA THR A 549 11.75 -11.31 23.93
C THR A 549 10.45 -11.72 24.59
N THR A 550 10.27 -13.02 24.87
CA THR A 550 9.08 -13.51 25.60
C THR A 550 8.94 -12.93 27.00
N ALA A 551 10.07 -12.69 27.68
CA ALA A 551 10.11 -12.13 29.03
C ALA A 551 10.04 -10.59 29.08
N ALA A 552 10.14 -9.92 27.93
CA ALA A 552 10.13 -8.46 27.85
C ALA A 552 8.71 -7.90 28.02
N ASP A 553 8.61 -6.78 28.73
CA ASP A 553 7.38 -6.01 28.85
C ASP A 553 7.08 -5.27 27.53
N PRO A 554 5.81 -4.97 27.22
CA PRO A 554 5.44 -4.18 26.05
C PRO A 554 6.14 -2.82 26.01
N GLY A 555 6.79 -2.51 24.89
CA GLY A 555 7.55 -1.28 24.68
C GLY A 555 8.96 -1.31 25.29
N THR A 556 9.49 -2.47 25.65
CA THR A 556 10.83 -2.58 26.25
C THR A 556 11.78 -3.45 25.44
N VAL A 557 13.08 -3.16 25.58
CA VAL A 557 14.17 -3.98 25.04
C VAL A 557 14.86 -4.70 26.19
N LEU A 558 14.81 -6.03 26.21
CA LEU A 558 15.61 -6.85 27.12
C LEU A 558 16.86 -7.39 26.42
N ALA A 559 17.96 -7.43 27.15
CA ALA A 559 19.26 -7.87 26.68
C ALA A 559 19.89 -8.86 27.65
N ASP A 560 20.78 -9.71 27.13
CA ASP A 560 21.66 -10.53 27.96
C ASP A 560 22.84 -9.73 28.51
N SER A 561 23.59 -10.36 29.44
CA SER A 561 24.76 -9.75 30.07
C SER A 561 25.84 -9.38 29.07
N ASP A 562 25.99 -10.15 27.99
CA ASP A 562 27.03 -9.94 26.98
C ASP A 562 26.73 -8.69 26.14
N VAL A 563 25.46 -8.46 25.79
CA VAL A 563 24.98 -7.21 25.16
C VAL A 563 25.16 -6.03 26.11
N ALA A 564 24.78 -6.17 27.39
CA ALA A 564 24.91 -5.09 28.37
C ALA A 564 26.37 -4.69 28.60
N ALA A 565 27.27 -5.66 28.73
CA ALA A 565 28.70 -5.42 28.88
C ALA A 565 29.30 -4.74 27.63
N ALA A 566 28.89 -5.13 26.43
CA ALA A 566 29.35 -4.48 25.20
C ALA A 566 28.84 -3.04 25.03
N LEU A 567 27.75 -2.67 25.71
CA LEU A 567 27.20 -1.31 25.73
C LEU A 567 27.70 -0.49 26.93
N GLU A 568 28.54 -1.06 27.81
CA GLU A 568 29.10 -0.37 28.96
C GLU A 568 29.99 0.80 28.49
N GLY A 569 29.55 2.03 28.76
CA GLY A 569 30.23 3.25 28.30
C GLY A 569 29.69 3.85 27.01
N SER A 570 28.65 3.25 26.40
CA SER A 570 27.96 3.87 25.26
C SER A 570 27.40 5.25 25.63
N PRO A 571 27.62 6.30 24.82
CA PRO A 571 27.05 7.62 25.06
C PRO A 571 25.53 7.65 24.80
N GLN A 572 25.01 6.68 24.03
CA GLN A 572 23.64 6.69 23.52
C GLN A 572 22.73 5.69 24.21
N VAL A 573 23.26 4.59 24.74
CA VAL A 573 22.45 3.50 25.32
C VAL A 573 22.76 3.31 26.80
N HIS A 574 21.72 3.17 27.61
CA HIS A 574 21.82 2.85 29.03
C HIS A 574 21.21 1.48 29.31
N ALA A 575 21.96 0.61 29.99
CA ALA A 575 21.52 -0.73 30.38
C ALA A 575 21.33 -0.80 31.90
N VAL A 576 20.19 -1.33 32.35
CA VAL A 576 19.86 -1.52 33.77
C VAL A 576 19.54 -2.99 34.05
N ALA A 577 20.28 -3.60 34.97
CA ALA A 577 20.01 -4.95 35.42
C ALA A 577 18.65 -5.04 36.11
N ARG A 578 17.90 -6.11 35.83
CA ARG A 578 16.65 -6.48 36.51
C ARG A 578 16.88 -7.64 37.47
N GLU A 579 15.84 -8.01 38.20
CA GLU A 579 15.85 -9.22 39.02
C GLU A 579 16.09 -10.46 38.15
N GLU A 580 16.74 -11.47 38.73
CA GLU A 580 16.99 -12.74 38.05
C GLU A 580 15.67 -13.41 37.65
N ILE A 581 15.61 -13.84 36.39
CA ILE A 581 14.48 -14.59 35.86
C ILE A 581 14.95 -15.97 35.42
N SER A 582 14.08 -16.97 35.61
CA SER A 582 14.31 -18.32 35.09
C SER A 582 13.72 -18.42 33.68
N LEU A 583 14.57 -18.63 32.68
CA LEU A 583 14.13 -18.81 31.29
C LEU A 583 14.09 -20.30 30.94
N PRO A 584 12.96 -20.81 30.40
CA PRO A 584 12.82 -22.21 30.02
C PRO A 584 13.89 -22.67 29.02
N GLY A 585 14.65 -23.71 29.39
CA GLY A 585 15.69 -24.30 28.56
C GLY A 585 17.03 -23.54 28.52
N ILE A 586 17.14 -22.42 29.24
CA ILE A 586 18.36 -21.60 29.35
C ILE A 586 18.90 -21.60 30.77
N GLY A 587 18.01 -21.56 31.77
CA GLY A 587 18.37 -21.44 33.19
C GLY A 587 18.11 -20.03 33.72
N THR A 588 18.64 -19.75 34.91
CA THR A 588 18.51 -18.44 35.57
C THR A 588 19.50 -17.46 34.96
N ILE A 589 19.01 -16.29 34.55
CA ILE A 589 19.84 -15.20 34.04
C ILE A 589 19.40 -13.85 34.65
N THR A 590 20.31 -12.89 34.66
CA THR A 590 20.01 -11.48 34.95
C THR A 590 19.78 -10.74 33.62
N PRO A 591 18.54 -10.39 33.26
CA PRO A 591 18.26 -9.64 32.05
C PRO A 591 18.51 -8.14 32.28
N TRP A 592 18.82 -7.42 31.21
CA TRP A 592 19.11 -5.99 31.24
C TRP A 592 18.08 -5.24 30.40
N VAL A 593 17.42 -4.23 30.96
CA VAL A 593 16.57 -3.32 30.18
C VAL A 593 17.46 -2.28 29.53
N LEU A 594 17.36 -2.15 28.21
CA LEU A 594 18.02 -1.09 27.46
C LEU A 594 17.09 0.12 27.31
N SER A 595 17.67 1.32 27.36
CA SER A 595 16.98 2.59 27.15
C SER A 595 17.87 3.56 26.39
N ASN A 596 17.28 4.41 25.55
CA ASN A 596 17.98 5.47 24.84
C ASN A 596 18.22 6.67 25.78
N ARG A 597 19.45 7.21 25.83
CA ARG A 597 19.80 8.37 26.67
C ARG A 597 19.31 9.70 26.11
N GLY A 598 18.94 9.78 24.84
CA GLY A 598 18.39 10.99 24.23
C GLY A 598 16.93 10.78 23.81
N GLY A 599 15.98 11.47 24.45
CA GLY A 599 14.58 11.53 24.02
C GLY A 599 14.35 12.34 22.75
N GLN A 600 15.24 12.22 21.76
CA GLN A 600 15.09 12.77 20.42
C GLN A 600 15.28 11.64 19.41
N LEU A 601 14.34 11.52 18.47
CA LEU A 601 14.55 10.85 17.19
C LEU A 601 15.86 11.34 16.60
N LEU A 602 16.87 10.47 16.61
CA LEU A 602 18.16 10.76 16.03
C LEU A 602 18.00 10.66 14.51
N SER A 603 17.93 11.82 13.86
CA SER A 603 18.11 11.94 12.41
C SER A 603 19.43 11.26 12.03
N ALA A 604 19.40 10.38 11.02
CA ALA A 604 20.58 9.69 10.52
C ALA A 604 21.68 10.68 10.07
N PRO A 605 22.98 10.30 10.15
CA PRO A 605 24.05 11.04 9.50
C PRO A 605 24.00 10.97 7.97
#